data_AF-A0A5E5QPX8-F1
#
_entry.id   AF-A0A5E5QPX8-F1
#
_cell.length_a   1.000
_cell.length_b   1.000
_cell.length_c   1.000
_cell.angle_alpha   90.00
_cell.angle_beta   90.00
_cell.angle_gamma   90.00
#
_symmetry.space_group_name_H-M   'P 1'
#
loop_
_entity.id
_entity.type
_entity.pdbx_description
1 polymer ?
#
loop_
_entity_poly.entity_id
_entity_poly.type
_entity_poly.pdbx_seq_one_letter_code
_entity_poly.pdbx_strand_id
1 'polypeptide(L)'
;MIKIKIMFVSFLTMFFVIHPVNSLCSENCLISALLFSTIFSFLNINIYRYVKGDEFDILSGYAYTIKPNTDPLIRFLWFFSLIIANILVIYLSIKLSWIFN
;
A
#
# COMPACT_ATOMS: atom_id res chain seq x y z
N MET A 1 -8.56 -5.31 15.56
CA MET A 1 -9.28 -4.05 15.23
C MET A 1 -8.38 -2.98 14.60
N ILE A 2 -7.21 -2.66 15.15
CA ILE A 2 -6.34 -1.57 14.61
C ILE A 2 -5.79 -1.86 13.21
N LYS A 3 -5.44 -3.13 12.92
CA LYS A 3 -5.00 -3.62 11.60
C LYS A 3 -6.04 -3.30 10.50
N ILE A 4 -7.31 -3.57 10.78
CA ILE A 4 -8.43 -3.30 9.86
C ILE A 4 -8.60 -1.79 9.66
N LYS A 5 -8.47 -0.98 10.72
CA LYS A 5 -8.52 0.49 10.61
C LYS A 5 -7.42 1.03 9.71
N ILE A 6 -6.18 0.55 9.86
CA ILE A 6 -5.05 0.96 9.01
C ILE A 6 -5.33 0.59 7.55
N MET A 7 -5.73 -0.67 7.30
CA MET A 7 -6.07 -1.09 5.95
C MET A 7 -7.17 -0.23 5.31
N PHE A 8 -8.25 0.01 6.05
CA PHE A 8 -9.41 0.76 5.55
C PHE A 8 -9.07 2.24 5.32
N VAL A 9 -8.39 2.88 6.27
CA VAL A 9 -8.00 4.30 6.15
C VAL A 9 -6.97 4.50 5.04
N SER A 10 -5.97 3.63 4.92
CA SER A 10 -5.01 3.68 3.82
C SER A 10 -5.69 3.48 2.47
N PHE A 11 -6.62 2.53 2.38
CA PHE A 11 -7.39 2.28 1.16
C PHE A 11 -8.20 3.52 0.77
N LEU A 12 -9.04 4.04 1.67
CA LEU A 12 -9.91 5.19 1.36
C LEU A 12 -9.08 6.42 1.00
N THR A 13 -8.02 6.70 1.74
CA THR A 13 -7.15 7.85 1.47
C THR A 13 -6.60 7.77 0.06
N MET A 14 -6.04 6.63 -0.33
CA MET A 14 -5.48 6.49 -1.67
C MET A 14 -6.56 6.50 -2.76
N PHE A 15 -7.72 5.91 -2.46
CA PHE A 15 -8.83 5.87 -3.41
C PHE A 15 -9.28 7.28 -3.77
N PHE A 16 -9.44 8.16 -2.79
CA PHE A 16 -9.83 9.56 -3.04
C PHE A 16 -8.70 10.43 -3.59
N VAL A 17 -7.42 10.06 -3.42
CA VAL A 17 -6.30 10.73 -4.11
C VAL A 17 -6.39 10.51 -5.61
N ILE A 18 -6.78 9.31 -6.07
CA ILE A 18 -6.80 8.96 -7.50
C ILE A 18 -8.17 9.18 -8.13
N HIS A 19 -9.25 8.81 -7.43
CA HIS A 19 -10.61 8.85 -7.94
C HIS A 19 -11.19 10.27 -7.81
N PRO A 20 -11.70 10.86 -8.90
CA PRO A 20 -12.33 12.18 -8.83
C PRO A 20 -13.66 12.10 -8.08
N VAL A 21 -13.90 13.04 -7.16
CA VAL A 21 -15.13 13.06 -6.34
C VAL A 21 -16.30 13.70 -7.10
N ASN A 22 -16.02 14.59 -8.06
CA ASN A 22 -17.01 15.45 -8.71
C ASN A 22 -17.08 15.28 -10.24
N SER A 23 -16.48 14.24 -10.81
CA SER A 23 -16.49 14.00 -12.25
C SER A 23 -16.65 12.52 -12.59
N LEU A 24 -17.10 12.26 -13.82
CA LEU A 24 -17.24 10.90 -14.35
C LEU A 24 -15.83 10.34 -14.63
N CYS A 25 -15.44 9.34 -13.84
CA CYS A 25 -14.25 8.53 -14.01
C CYS A 25 -14.52 7.41 -15.02
N SER A 26 -13.63 7.22 -16.00
CA SER A 26 -13.72 6.06 -16.90
C SER A 26 -13.46 4.76 -16.12
N GLU A 27 -13.89 3.62 -16.68
CA GLU A 27 -13.67 2.31 -16.05
C GLU A 27 -12.19 2.05 -15.72
N ASN A 28 -11.28 2.44 -16.63
CA ASN A 28 -9.83 2.34 -16.42
C ASN A 28 -9.34 3.17 -15.23
N CYS A 29 -9.93 4.35 -15.01
CA CYS A 29 -9.65 5.22 -13.88
C CYS A 29 -10.13 4.55 -12.57
N LEU A 30 -11.32 3.94 -12.56
CA LEU A 30 -11.86 3.25 -11.38
C LEU A 30 -11.03 2.00 -11.04
N ILE A 31 -10.68 1.19 -12.03
CA ILE A 31 -9.82 0.01 -11.87
C ILE A 31 -8.46 0.42 -11.30
N SER A 32 -7.86 1.47 -11.85
CA SER A 32 -6.58 1.99 -11.37
C SER A 32 -6.69 2.48 -9.92
N ALA A 33 -7.72 3.26 -9.60
CA ALA A 33 -7.95 3.74 -8.23
C ALA A 33 -8.10 2.58 -7.24
N LEU A 34 -8.87 1.55 -7.57
CA LEU A 34 -9.04 0.37 -6.73
C LEU A 34 -7.73 -0.42 -6.57
N LEU A 35 -6.97 -0.62 -7.65
CA LEU A 35 -5.71 -1.36 -7.65
C LEU A 35 -4.65 -0.66 -6.78
N PHE A 36 -4.38 0.62 -7.05
CA PHE A 36 -3.40 1.39 -6.28
C PHE A 36 -3.79 1.53 -4.81
N SER A 37 -5.09 1.69 -4.51
CA SER A 37 -5.58 1.73 -3.12
C SER A 37 -5.39 0.41 -2.39
N THR A 38 -5.61 -0.70 -3.07
CA THR A 38 -5.38 -2.04 -2.52
C THR A 38 -3.90 -2.28 -2.24
N ILE A 39 -3.02 -1.96 -3.21
CA ILE A 39 -1.57 -2.10 -3.05
C ILE A 39 -1.07 -1.20 -1.92
N PHE A 40 -1.51 0.05 -1.86
CA PHE A 40 -1.12 0.99 -0.81
C PHE A 40 -1.58 0.53 0.58
N SER A 41 -2.81 0.03 0.69
CA SER A 41 -3.36 -0.54 1.92
C SER A 41 -2.54 -1.76 2.37
N PHE A 42 -2.23 -2.68 1.45
CA PHE A 42 -1.39 -3.84 1.71
C PHE A 42 0.01 -3.47 2.21
N LEU A 43 0.64 -2.47 1.58
CA LEU A 43 1.96 -2.00 2.01
C LEU A 43 1.92 -1.42 3.44
N ASN A 44 0.95 -0.55 3.71
CA ASN A 44 0.83 0.11 5.02
C ASN A 44 0.56 -0.89 6.15
N ILE A 45 -0.24 -1.92 5.92
CA ILE A 45 -0.47 -2.94 6.96
C ILE A 45 0.80 -3.76 7.25
N ASN A 46 1.61 -4.05 6.24
CA ASN A 46 2.86 -4.79 6.42
C ASN A 46 3.97 -3.95 7.04
N ILE A 47 4.05 -2.66 6.71
CA ILE A 47 4.87 -1.67 7.43
C ILE A 47 4.49 -1.64 8.92
N TYR A 48 3.19 -1.56 9.22
CA TYR A 48 2.69 -1.58 10.60
C TYR A 48 3.06 -2.88 11.32
N ARG A 49 2.88 -4.04 10.66
CA ARG A 49 3.25 -5.35 11.22
C ARG A 49 4.75 -5.42 11.53
N TYR A 50 5.62 -4.93 10.64
CA TYR A 50 7.06 -4.84 10.90
C TYR A 50 7.35 -4.02 12.17
N VAL A 51 6.78 -2.81 12.27
CA VAL A 51 6.97 -1.89 13.41
C VAL A 51 6.48 -2.49 14.73
N LYS A 52 5.46 -3.35 14.69
CA LYS A 52 4.96 -4.07 15.86
C LYS A 52 5.74 -5.32 16.23
N GLY A 53 6.74 -5.71 15.44
CA GLY A 53 7.47 -6.96 15.64
C GLY A 53 6.72 -8.20 15.15
N ASP A 54 5.59 -8.04 14.47
CA ASP A 54 4.78 -9.14 13.93
C ASP A 54 5.43 -9.72 12.67
N GLU A 55 4.90 -10.84 12.19
CA GLU A 55 5.17 -11.31 10.82
C GLU A 55 4.54 -10.38 9.78
N PHE A 56 5.19 -10.23 8.62
CA PHE A 56 4.68 -9.41 7.53
C PHE A 56 4.95 -10.03 6.17
N ASP A 57 4.11 -9.69 5.20
CA ASP A 57 4.10 -10.24 3.86
C ASP A 57 4.74 -9.26 2.87
N ILE A 58 5.46 -9.81 1.90
CA ILE A 58 6.04 -9.05 0.80
C ILE A 58 5.04 -9.03 -0.37
N LEU A 59 5.08 -7.99 -1.21
CA LEU A 59 4.31 -7.88 -2.46
C LEU A 59 4.70 -9.00 -3.45
N SER A 60 4.16 -10.19 -3.24
CA SER A 60 4.22 -11.34 -4.13
C SER A 60 2.98 -12.17 -3.87
N GLY A 61 2.18 -12.42 -4.91
CA GLY A 61 0.90 -13.13 -4.83
C GLY A 61 0.97 -14.51 -4.15
N TYR A 62 2.16 -15.09 -4.00
CA TYR A 62 2.42 -16.27 -3.18
C TYR A 62 3.85 -16.21 -2.58
N ALA A 63 3.97 -16.58 -1.29
CA ALA A 63 5.07 -17.37 -0.69
C ALA A 63 6.24 -16.76 0.14
N TYR A 64 6.27 -15.46 0.50
CA TYR A 64 7.28 -14.99 1.48
C TYR A 64 6.70 -14.11 2.59
N THR A 65 6.31 -14.75 3.68
CA THR A 65 6.05 -14.13 4.98
C THR A 65 7.36 -14.06 5.77
N ILE A 66 7.77 -12.86 6.15
CA ILE A 66 8.95 -12.64 7.00
C ILE A 66 8.54 -12.81 8.45
N LYS A 67 9.12 -13.81 9.12
CA LYS A 67 8.79 -14.15 10.50
C LYS A 67 9.50 -13.21 11.50
N PRO A 68 9.04 -13.14 12.77
CA PRO A 68 9.69 -12.37 13.83
C PRO A 68 11.15 -12.77 14.10
N ASN A 69 11.46 -14.05 13.91
CA ASN A 69 12.76 -14.65 14.17
C ASN A 69 13.69 -14.69 12.94
N THR A 70 13.28 -14.09 11.81
CA THR A 70 14.18 -13.88 10.67
C THR A 70 15.32 -12.94 11.06
N ASP A 71 16.49 -13.15 10.46
CA ASP A 71 17.66 -12.29 10.66
C ASP A 71 17.30 -10.78 10.60
N PRO A 72 17.75 -9.97 11.58
CA PRO A 72 17.37 -8.56 11.67
C PRO A 72 17.73 -7.74 10.43
N LEU A 73 18.86 -8.02 9.78
CA LEU A 73 19.30 -7.33 8.58
C LEU A 73 18.38 -7.67 7.41
N ILE A 74 18.06 -8.96 7.23
CA ILE A 74 17.11 -9.41 6.20
C ILE A 74 15.73 -8.78 6.42
N ARG A 75 15.26 -8.79 7.67
CA ARG A 75 13.98 -8.20 8.06
C ARG A 75 13.94 -6.69 7.76
N PHE A 76 15.03 -5.98 8.04
CA PHE A 76 15.20 -4.57 7.73
C PHE A 76 15.22 -4.27 6.22
N LEU A 77 15.94 -5.09 5.42
CA LEU A 77 15.98 -4.92 3.97
C LEU A 77 14.59 -5.06 3.33
N TRP A 78 13.81 -6.05 3.77
CA TRP A 78 12.44 -6.21 3.29
C TRP A 78 11.53 -5.07 3.73
N PHE A 79 11.64 -4.62 4.98
CA PHE A 79 10.95 -3.42 5.43
C PHE A 79 11.29 -2.20 4.57
N PHE A 80 12.57 -1.97 4.28
CA PHE A 80 13.01 -0.88 3.44
C PHE A 80 12.43 -0.96 2.02
N SER A 81 12.35 -2.17 1.45
CA SER A 81 11.69 -2.38 0.16
C SER A 81 10.19 -2.05 0.18
N LEU A 82 9.49 -2.33 1.29
CA LEU A 82 8.08 -1.97 1.45
C LEU A 82 7.91 -0.44 1.50
N ILE A 83 8.82 0.27 2.16
CA ILE A 83 8.82 1.74 2.20
C ILE A 83 9.04 2.31 0.80
N ILE A 84 10.04 1.81 0.06
CA ILE A 84 10.29 2.25 -1.33
C ILE A 84 9.06 2.01 -2.22
N ALA A 85 8.48 0.80 -2.15
CA ALA A 85 7.28 0.48 -2.91
C ALA A 85 6.11 1.40 -2.55
N ASN A 86 5.97 1.77 -1.28
CA ASN A 86 4.93 2.65 -0.80
C ASN A 86 5.10 4.07 -1.36
N ILE A 87 6.32 4.61 -1.34
CA ILE A 87 6.66 5.91 -1.94
C ILE A 87 6.40 5.90 -3.46
N LEU A 88 6.79 4.82 -4.16
CA LEU A 88 6.56 4.69 -5.59
C LEU A 88 5.07 4.66 -5.94
N VAL A 89 4.27 3.94 -5.14
CA VAL A 89 2.81 3.92 -5.25
C VAL A 89 2.22 5.32 -5.05
N ILE A 90 2.68 6.08 -4.05
CA ILE A 90 2.27 7.49 -3.85
C ILE A 90 2.63 8.34 -5.07
N TYR A 91 3.87 8.27 -5.55
CA TYR A 91 4.34 9.05 -6.68
C TYR A 91 3.52 8.77 -7.96
N LEU A 92 3.28 7.49 -8.27
CA LEU A 92 2.46 7.10 -9.41
C LEU A 92 1.01 7.54 -9.24
N SER A 93 0.46 7.44 -8.03
CA SER A 93 -0.92 7.85 -7.74
C SER A 93 -1.10 9.35 -7.92
N ILE A 94 -0.13 10.17 -7.50
CA ILE A 94 -0.10 11.62 -7.74
C ILE A 94 -0.02 11.91 -9.24
N LYS A 95 0.89 11.25 -9.98
CA LYS A 95 1.02 11.41 -11.44
C LYS A 95 -0.24 11.02 -12.21
N LEU A 96 -0.96 10.02 -11.74
CA LEU A 96 -2.22 9.55 -12.33
C LEU A 96 -3.44 10.30 -11.80
N SER A 97 -3.32 11.02 -10.68
CA SER A 97 -4.44 11.72 -10.09
C SER A 97 -4.89 12.89 -10.96
N TRP A 98 -6.19 13.11 -10.93
CA TRP A 98 -6.87 14.26 -11.53
C TRP A 98 -6.51 15.59 -10.86
N ILE A 99 -5.83 15.59 -9.71
CA ILE A 99 -5.37 16.83 -9.06
C ILE A 99 -4.25 17.49 -9.90
N PHE A 100 -3.52 16.71 -10.72
CA PHE A 100 -2.42 17.18 -11.56
C PHE A 100 -2.64 17.02 -13.07
N ASN A 101 -3.81 16.50 -13.49
CA ASN A 101 -4.25 16.40 -14.90
C ASN A 101 -5.52 17.22 -15.09
#